data_AF-A0A7S3B638-F1
#
_entry.id   AF-A0A7S3B638-F1
#
_cell.length_a   1.000
_cell.length_b   1.000
_cell.length_c   1.000
_cell.angle_alpha   90.00
_cell.angle_beta   90.00
_cell.angle_gamma   90.00
#
_symmetry.space_group_name_H-M   'P 1'
#
loop_
_entity.id
_entity.type
_entity.pdbx_description
1 polymer ?
#
loop_
_entity_poly.entity_id
_entity_poly.type
_entity_poly.pdbx_seq_one_letter_code
_entity_poly.pdbx_strand_id
1 'polypeptide(L)'
;LSAVTTPFVIVVQHDRAFLRACNLLPLLAALRSHAQDVKYIMLPNRLTKNYQQTMAAVHKTHLVPAQHGRVLLLPLWHWFDSTHLASVEHYQRCVFGSGHVRRGDFIEDSFGIHVKRDVLANGSGEHAKYGTWLLCDPVLGMEPVVGHLDARGCWAKWADEADAAMSVRRSQSVTKADKQAAKRAAQQKSREKAALRGLGADAAELKGR
;
A
#
# COMPACT_ATOMS: atom_id res chain seq x y z
N LEU A 1 2.95 -19.83 13.52
CA LEU A 1 2.03 -18.66 13.63
C LEU A 1 1.38 -18.51 15.02
N SER A 2 1.55 -19.45 15.96
CA SER A 2 0.93 -19.39 17.30
C SER A 2 1.29 -18.14 18.14
N ALA A 3 2.43 -17.50 17.87
CA ALA A 3 2.84 -16.27 18.54
C ALA A 3 2.25 -14.98 17.93
N VAL A 4 1.54 -15.07 16.80
CA VAL A 4 0.96 -13.90 16.10
C VAL A 4 -0.52 -13.80 16.46
N THR A 5 -0.92 -12.70 17.09
CA THR A 5 -2.30 -12.45 17.52
C THR A 5 -3.02 -11.36 16.71
N THR A 6 -2.30 -10.68 15.81
CA THR A 6 -2.88 -9.69 14.90
C THR A 6 -3.44 -10.34 13.64
N PRO A 7 -4.48 -9.77 13.00
CA PRO A 7 -5.07 -10.35 11.79
C PRO A 7 -4.16 -10.23 10.56
N PHE A 8 -3.21 -9.29 10.59
CA PHE A 8 -2.26 -9.05 9.51
C PHE A 8 -0.83 -9.10 10.05
N VAL A 9 0.09 -9.46 9.17
CA VAL A 9 1.53 -9.44 9.41
C VAL A 9 2.22 -8.63 8.32
N ILE A 10 3.37 -8.09 8.67
CA ILE A 10 4.40 -7.71 7.70
C ILE A 10 5.55 -8.70 7.86
N VAL A 11 5.95 -9.30 6.74
CA VAL A 11 7.15 -10.13 6.67
C VAL A 11 8.26 -9.25 6.12
N VAL A 12 9.40 -9.22 6.80
CA VAL A 12 10.59 -8.48 6.39
C VAL A 12 11.74 -9.49 6.30
N GLN A 13 12.37 -9.59 5.12
CA GLN A 13 13.52 -10.48 4.96
C GLN A 13 14.73 -9.93 5.71
N HIS A 14 15.55 -10.82 6.27
CA HIS A 14 16.68 -10.47 7.13
C HIS A 14 17.75 -9.63 6.43
N ASP A 15 17.84 -9.70 5.11
CA ASP A 15 18.85 -9.05 4.28
C ASP A 15 18.27 -7.91 3.43
N ARG A 16 17.07 -7.42 3.76
CA ARG A 16 16.43 -6.33 3.03
C ARG A 16 16.01 -5.19 3.96
N ALA A 17 16.02 -3.97 3.42
CA ALA A 17 15.41 -2.82 4.10
C ALA A 17 14.57 -1.96 3.15
N PHE A 18 13.78 -1.08 3.76
CA PHE A 18 13.02 -0.06 3.04
C PHE A 18 13.98 0.98 2.48
N LEU A 19 13.88 1.19 1.17
CA LEU A 19 14.67 2.20 0.44
C LEU A 19 14.00 3.57 0.46
N ARG A 20 12.70 3.62 0.80
CA ARG A 20 11.91 4.83 0.89
C ARG A 20 10.74 4.61 1.84
N ALA A 21 10.22 5.71 2.38
CA ALA A 21 9.03 5.65 3.21
C ALA A 21 7.83 5.09 2.43
N CYS A 22 7.21 4.06 3.00
CA CYS A 22 5.99 3.45 2.50
C CYS A 22 4.89 3.61 3.54
N ASN A 23 3.80 4.30 3.19
CA ASN A 23 2.66 4.40 4.09
C ASN A 23 1.89 3.09 4.07
N LEU A 24 1.99 2.29 5.12
CA LEU A 24 1.37 0.97 5.22
C LEU A 24 -0.14 1.03 5.53
N LEU A 25 -0.65 2.15 6.03
CA LEU A 25 -2.05 2.24 6.48
C LEU A 25 -3.08 2.01 5.34
N PRO A 26 -2.91 2.58 4.14
CA PRO A 26 -3.79 2.27 3.00
C PRO A 26 -3.73 0.81 2.57
N LEU A 27 -2.59 0.14 2.71
CA LEU A 27 -2.40 -1.27 2.35
C LEU A 27 -3.10 -2.18 3.35
N LEU A 28 -2.97 -1.89 4.65
CA LEU A 28 -3.72 -2.58 5.71
C LEU A 28 -5.23 -2.37 5.56
N ALA A 29 -5.66 -1.16 5.18
CA ALA A 29 -7.06 -0.90 4.87
C ALA A 29 -7.55 -1.73 3.68
N ALA A 30 -6.72 -1.91 2.64
CA ALA A 30 -7.06 -2.76 1.50
C ALA A 30 -7.19 -4.24 1.91
N LEU A 31 -6.21 -4.79 2.65
CA LEU A 31 -6.28 -6.15 3.19
C LEU A 31 -7.53 -6.39 4.04
N ARG A 32 -7.98 -5.37 4.79
CA ARG A 32 -9.20 -5.47 5.61
C ARG A 32 -10.48 -5.36 4.80
N SER A 33 -10.62 -4.31 3.97
CA SER A 33 -11.87 -4.00 3.27
C SER A 33 -12.10 -4.87 2.04
N HIS A 34 -11.06 -5.51 1.51
CA HIS A 34 -11.11 -6.35 0.31
C HIS A 34 -10.59 -7.76 0.59
N ALA A 35 -10.82 -8.30 1.80
CA ALA A 35 -10.23 -9.57 2.26
C ALA A 35 -10.55 -10.81 1.38
N GLN A 36 -11.63 -10.75 0.58
CA GLN A 36 -11.98 -11.82 -0.37
C GLN A 36 -10.95 -11.92 -1.51
N ASP A 37 -10.40 -10.79 -1.93
CA ASP A 37 -9.58 -10.68 -3.15
C ASP A 37 -8.13 -10.25 -2.85
N VAL A 38 -7.89 -9.52 -1.76
CA VAL A 38 -6.58 -8.99 -1.36
C VAL A 38 -6.15 -9.67 -0.07
N LYS A 39 -5.23 -10.63 -0.21
CA LYS A 39 -4.76 -11.49 0.89
C LYS A 39 -3.28 -11.27 1.19
N TYR A 40 -2.54 -10.80 0.19
CA TYR A 40 -1.11 -10.57 0.20
C TYR A 40 -0.77 -9.34 -0.67
N ILE A 41 0.10 -8.46 -0.19
CA ILE A 41 0.60 -7.28 -0.92
C ILE A 41 2.12 -7.22 -0.81
N MET A 42 2.81 -7.53 -1.90
CA MET A 42 4.25 -7.39 -2.03
C MET A 42 4.64 -5.92 -2.21
N LEU A 43 5.70 -5.52 -1.52
CA LEU A 43 6.35 -4.25 -1.77
C LEU A 43 7.35 -4.39 -2.92
N PRO A 44 7.35 -3.47 -3.92
CA PRO A 44 8.24 -3.54 -5.06
C PRO A 44 9.70 -3.64 -4.66
N ASN A 45 10.41 -4.51 -5.36
CA ASN A 45 11.87 -4.61 -5.32
C ASN A 45 12.41 -4.57 -6.75
N ARG A 46 13.73 -4.73 -6.89
CA ARG A 46 14.41 -4.70 -8.20
C ARG A 46 13.89 -5.78 -9.16
N LEU A 47 13.54 -6.97 -8.67
CA LEU A 47 13.05 -8.08 -9.50
C LEU A 47 11.67 -7.78 -10.08
N THR A 48 10.85 -7.03 -9.35
CA THR A 48 9.48 -6.73 -9.78
C THR A 48 9.34 -5.46 -10.61
N LYS A 49 10.42 -4.70 -10.80
CA LYS A 49 10.40 -3.40 -11.52
C LYS A 49 9.78 -3.51 -12.92
N ASN A 50 10.11 -4.59 -13.64
CA ASN A 50 9.63 -4.84 -15.01
C ASN A 50 8.57 -5.94 -15.08
N TYR A 51 7.95 -6.28 -13.95
CA TYR A 51 7.08 -7.46 -13.86
C TYR A 51 5.93 -7.42 -14.88
N GLN A 52 5.24 -6.30 -15.02
CA GLN A 52 4.15 -6.14 -15.98
C GLN A 52 4.61 -6.37 -17.43
N GLN A 53 5.78 -5.85 -17.80
CA GLN A 53 6.38 -6.02 -19.12
C GLN A 53 6.80 -7.48 -19.35
N THR A 54 7.37 -8.13 -18.33
CA THR A 54 7.74 -9.55 -18.39
C THR A 54 6.51 -10.43 -18.61
N MET A 55 5.40 -10.15 -17.91
CA MET A 55 4.15 -10.91 -18.09
C MET A 55 3.57 -10.75 -19.50
N ALA A 56 3.63 -9.54 -20.07
CA ALA A 56 3.22 -9.31 -21.45
C ALA A 56 4.14 -10.01 -22.46
N ALA A 57 5.46 -9.95 -22.27
CA ALA A 57 6.43 -10.51 -23.22
C ALA A 57 6.44 -12.05 -23.21
N VAL A 58 6.48 -12.64 -22.01
CA VAL A 58 6.68 -14.09 -21.82
C VAL A 58 5.36 -14.84 -21.83
N HIS A 59 4.35 -14.33 -21.13
CA HIS A 59 3.07 -15.01 -20.93
C HIS A 59 1.94 -14.43 -21.79
N LYS A 60 2.25 -13.51 -22.71
CA LYS A 60 1.30 -12.85 -23.61
C LYS A 60 0.07 -12.31 -22.89
N THR A 61 0.25 -11.88 -21.64
CA THR A 61 -0.81 -11.42 -20.75
C THR A 61 -0.57 -9.98 -20.36
N HIS A 62 -1.57 -9.15 -20.60
CA HIS A 62 -1.57 -7.76 -20.16
C HIS A 62 -2.21 -7.65 -18.77
N LEU A 63 -1.37 -7.62 -17.74
CA LEU A 63 -1.84 -7.33 -16.39
C LEU A 63 -2.16 -5.85 -16.25
N VAL A 64 -3.32 -5.55 -15.65
CA VAL A 64 -3.80 -4.19 -15.43
C VAL A 64 -3.86 -3.94 -13.92
N PRO A 65 -3.27 -2.84 -13.42
CA PRO A 65 -3.45 -2.45 -12.03
C PRO A 65 -4.92 -2.18 -11.69
N ALA A 66 -5.38 -2.67 -10.55
CA ALA A 66 -6.74 -2.50 -10.05
C ALA A 66 -6.74 -1.67 -8.76
N GLN A 67 -7.73 -0.79 -8.66
CA GLN A 67 -7.92 0.10 -7.51
C GLN A 67 -8.55 -0.66 -6.34
N HIS A 68 -7.92 -0.64 -5.18
CA HIS A 68 -8.42 -1.21 -3.93
C HIS A 68 -8.42 -0.14 -2.85
N GLY A 69 -9.54 0.56 -2.70
CA GLY A 69 -9.66 1.72 -1.82
C GLY A 69 -8.72 2.85 -2.26
N ARG A 70 -7.65 3.08 -1.50
CA ARG A 70 -6.66 4.16 -1.74
C ARG A 70 -5.35 3.68 -2.37
N VAL A 71 -5.24 2.40 -2.70
CA VAL A 71 -4.03 1.82 -3.30
C VAL A 71 -4.32 1.26 -4.68
N LEU A 72 -3.33 1.32 -5.55
CA LEU A 72 -3.34 0.68 -6.85
C LEU A 72 -2.49 -0.59 -6.76
N LEU A 73 -3.06 -1.73 -7.13
CA LEU A 73 -2.43 -3.04 -6.97
C LEU A 73 -2.41 -3.78 -8.30
N LEU A 74 -1.26 -4.32 -8.68
CA LEU A 74 -1.12 -5.17 -9.86
C LEU A 74 -1.27 -6.64 -9.46
N PRO A 75 -2.08 -7.47 -10.16
CA PRO A 75 -2.15 -8.90 -9.88
C PRO A 75 -0.76 -9.52 -9.95
N LEU A 76 -0.40 -10.36 -8.98
CA LEU A 76 0.91 -10.98 -8.90
C LEU A 76 0.75 -12.50 -8.92
N TRP A 77 1.04 -13.11 -10.07
CA TRP A 77 0.83 -14.55 -10.30
C TRP A 77 1.95 -15.42 -9.72
N HIS A 78 2.78 -14.89 -8.83
CA HIS A 78 3.83 -15.63 -8.17
C HIS A 78 3.97 -15.13 -6.75
N TRP A 79 4.05 -16.05 -5.79
CA TRP A 79 4.39 -15.70 -4.43
C TRP A 79 5.89 -15.47 -4.33
N PHE A 80 6.30 -14.28 -3.89
CA PHE A 80 7.71 -13.99 -3.60
C PHE A 80 7.91 -13.96 -2.09
N ASP A 81 8.99 -14.53 -1.60
CA ASP A 81 9.35 -14.42 -0.18
C ASP A 81 10.02 -13.07 0.14
N SER A 82 9.60 -11.98 -0.53
CA SER A 82 10.12 -10.62 -0.31
C SER A 82 9.43 -9.94 0.87
N THR A 83 9.79 -8.68 1.17
CA THR A 83 9.01 -7.89 2.12
C THR A 83 7.59 -7.65 1.61
N HIS A 84 6.59 -8.04 2.40
CA HIS A 84 5.18 -7.99 2.04
C HIS A 84 4.27 -7.90 3.27
N LEU A 85 3.03 -7.45 3.05
CA LEU A 85 1.95 -7.53 4.02
C LEU A 85 1.02 -8.68 3.65
N ALA A 86 0.49 -9.41 4.64
CA ALA A 86 -0.45 -10.48 4.37
C ALA A 86 -1.44 -10.69 5.52
N SER A 87 -2.58 -11.29 5.19
CA SER A 87 -3.50 -11.87 6.16
C SER A 87 -2.88 -13.09 6.83
N VAL A 88 -2.99 -13.16 8.16
CA VAL A 88 -2.60 -14.35 8.92
C VAL A 88 -3.46 -15.55 8.53
N GLU A 89 -4.75 -15.32 8.26
CA GLU A 89 -5.66 -16.37 7.81
C GLU A 89 -5.22 -16.94 6.46
N HIS A 90 -4.74 -16.10 5.54
CA HIS A 90 -4.25 -16.55 4.24
C HIS A 90 -3.03 -17.48 4.38
N TYR A 91 -2.10 -17.13 5.27
CA TYR A 91 -0.99 -18.01 5.57
C TYR A 91 -1.44 -19.36 6.14
N GLN A 92 -2.37 -19.34 7.10
CA GLN A 92 -2.86 -20.55 7.77
C GLN A 92 -3.62 -21.48 6.82
N ARG A 93 -4.56 -20.93 6.02
CA ARG A 93 -5.50 -21.73 5.24
C ARG A 93 -5.04 -21.97 3.81
N CYS A 94 -4.42 -20.98 3.17
CA CYS A 94 -4.05 -21.07 1.76
C CYS A 94 -2.58 -21.45 1.59
N VAL A 95 -1.65 -20.76 2.26
CA VAL A 95 -0.22 -21.03 2.05
C VAL A 95 0.17 -22.37 2.68
N PHE A 96 0.08 -22.49 4.01
CA PHE A 96 0.44 -23.72 4.71
C PHE A 96 -0.68 -24.76 4.71
N GLY A 97 -1.94 -24.33 4.59
CA GLY A 97 -3.11 -25.22 4.56
C GLY A 97 -3.38 -25.89 3.22
N SER A 98 -2.75 -25.44 2.12
CA SER A 98 -2.95 -26.05 0.79
C SER A 98 -2.25 -27.39 0.60
N GLY A 99 -1.29 -27.74 1.46
CA GLY A 99 -0.43 -28.91 1.28
C GLY A 99 0.65 -28.74 0.20
N HIS A 100 0.75 -27.56 -0.43
CA HIS A 100 1.82 -27.26 -1.39
C HIS A 100 3.15 -26.88 -0.71
N VAL A 101 3.12 -26.40 0.53
CA VAL A 101 4.32 -26.05 1.30
C VAL A 101 4.55 -27.09 2.39
N ARG A 102 5.66 -27.83 2.32
CA ARG A 102 6.09 -28.76 3.38
C ARG A 102 7.15 -28.11 4.26
N ARG A 103 7.40 -28.73 5.42
CA ARG A 103 8.46 -28.29 6.31
C ARG A 103 9.82 -28.43 5.60
N GLY A 104 10.53 -27.32 5.46
CA GLY A 104 11.80 -27.24 4.74
C GLY A 104 11.69 -26.67 3.33
N ASP A 105 10.48 -26.53 2.79
CA ASP A 105 10.26 -25.92 1.49
C ASP A 105 10.33 -24.39 1.59
N PHE A 106 10.91 -23.76 0.58
CA PHE A 106 10.71 -22.33 0.34
C PHE A 106 9.31 -22.11 -0.22
N ILE A 107 8.57 -21.16 0.36
CA ILE A 107 7.20 -20.84 -0.08
C ILE A 107 7.21 -20.37 -1.55
N GLU A 108 8.22 -19.61 -1.94
CA GLU A 108 8.41 -19.10 -3.32
C GLU A 108 8.53 -20.25 -4.34
N ASP A 109 9.36 -21.25 -4.05
CA ASP A 109 9.61 -22.38 -4.95
C ASP A 109 8.49 -23.44 -4.93
N SER A 110 7.61 -23.41 -3.94
CA SER A 110 6.52 -24.36 -3.78
C SER A 110 5.17 -23.74 -4.13
N PHE A 111 4.61 -22.97 -3.19
CA PHE A 111 3.36 -22.24 -3.36
C PHE A 111 3.44 -21.24 -4.51
N GLY A 112 4.55 -20.48 -4.63
CA GLY A 112 4.71 -19.50 -5.71
C GLY A 112 4.69 -20.12 -7.11
N ILE A 113 5.35 -21.27 -7.29
CA ILE A 113 5.27 -22.02 -8.55
C ILE A 113 3.85 -22.55 -8.79
N HIS A 114 3.19 -23.05 -7.74
CA HIS A 114 1.82 -23.54 -7.83
C HIS A 114 0.84 -22.44 -8.28
N VAL A 115 0.84 -21.27 -7.63
CA VAL A 115 -0.01 -20.12 -8.01
C VAL A 115 0.21 -19.77 -9.49
N LYS A 116 1.46 -19.67 -9.91
CA LYS A 116 1.80 -19.32 -11.29
C LYS A 116 1.25 -20.33 -12.30
N ARG A 117 1.41 -21.62 -12.01
CA ARG A 117 0.93 -22.70 -12.88
C ARG A 117 -0.60 -22.72 -12.95
N ASP A 118 -1.29 -22.58 -11.82
CA ASP A 118 -2.75 -22.60 -11.78
C ASP A 118 -3.33 -21.45 -12.61
N VAL A 119 -2.89 -20.22 -12.37
CA VAL A 119 -3.39 -19.04 -13.08
C VAL A 119 -3.05 -19.06 -14.57
N LEU A 120 -1.88 -19.58 -14.96
CA LEU A 120 -1.53 -19.73 -16.39
C LEU A 120 -2.35 -20.83 -17.09
N ALA A 121 -2.68 -21.92 -16.40
CA ALA A 121 -3.41 -23.03 -16.98
C ALA A 121 -4.92 -22.74 -17.08
N ASN A 122 -5.47 -22.08 -16.07
CA ASN A 122 -6.92 -21.93 -15.88
C ASN A 122 -7.43 -20.50 -16.13
N GLY A 123 -6.50 -19.55 -16.32
CA GLY A 123 -6.81 -18.17 -16.68
C GLY A 123 -6.73 -17.20 -15.50
N SER A 124 -6.75 -15.90 -15.84
CA SER A 124 -6.51 -14.81 -14.89
C SER A 124 -7.53 -14.73 -13.75
N GLY A 125 -8.74 -15.26 -13.93
CA GLY A 125 -9.79 -15.28 -12.90
C GLY A 125 -9.41 -16.10 -11.67
N GLU A 126 -8.54 -17.11 -11.83
CA GLU A 126 -8.09 -17.95 -10.72
C GLU A 126 -7.20 -17.22 -9.71
N HIS A 127 -6.65 -16.07 -10.11
CA HIS A 127 -5.86 -15.22 -9.23
C HIS A 127 -6.61 -14.85 -7.93
N ALA A 128 -7.94 -14.69 -7.99
CA ALA A 128 -8.77 -14.34 -6.82
C ALA A 128 -8.66 -15.39 -5.68
N LYS A 129 -8.43 -16.67 -6.00
CA LYS A 129 -8.20 -17.73 -5.00
C LYS A 129 -7.00 -17.39 -4.10
N TYR A 130 -5.94 -16.89 -4.71
CA TYR A 130 -4.67 -16.59 -4.04
C TYR A 130 -4.61 -15.17 -3.50
N GLY A 131 -5.18 -14.20 -4.21
CA GLY A 131 -5.26 -12.81 -3.77
C GLY A 131 -3.89 -12.17 -3.50
N THR A 132 -2.91 -12.51 -4.33
CA THR A 132 -1.52 -12.05 -4.26
C THR A 132 -1.31 -10.82 -5.13
N TRP A 133 -0.97 -9.69 -4.54
CA TRP A 133 -0.86 -8.41 -5.24
C TRP A 133 0.54 -7.81 -5.10
N LEU A 134 0.88 -6.96 -6.06
CA LEU A 134 2.08 -6.15 -6.04
C LEU A 134 1.67 -4.68 -5.98
N LEU A 135 2.21 -3.93 -5.02
CA LEU A 135 1.90 -2.50 -4.88
C LEU A 135 2.39 -1.75 -6.13
N CYS A 136 1.50 -0.96 -6.72
CA CYS A 136 1.83 0.01 -7.76
C CYS A 136 1.68 1.42 -7.16
N ASP A 137 2.80 2.14 -7.02
CA ASP A 137 2.77 3.52 -6.55
C ASP A 137 2.19 4.42 -7.66
N PRO A 138 1.18 5.26 -7.40
CA PRO A 138 0.57 6.08 -8.44
C PRO A 138 1.50 7.15 -9.01
N VAL A 139 2.57 7.50 -8.28
CA VAL A 139 3.57 8.50 -8.71
C VAL A 139 4.84 7.81 -9.19
N LEU A 140 5.31 6.82 -8.45
CA LEU A 140 6.59 6.15 -8.70
C LEU A 140 6.45 4.81 -9.44
N GLY A 141 5.24 4.40 -9.79
CA GLY A 141 4.96 3.12 -10.44
C GLY A 141 5.52 1.93 -9.65
N MET A 142 6.32 1.12 -10.33
CA MET A 142 6.94 -0.09 -9.79
C MET A 142 8.36 0.13 -9.27
N GLU A 143 8.77 1.39 -9.05
CA GLU A 143 10.09 1.67 -8.48
C GLU A 143 10.24 1.03 -7.09
N PRO A 144 11.41 0.41 -6.81
CA PRO A 144 11.63 -0.32 -5.58
C PRO A 144 11.25 0.46 -4.31
N VAL A 145 10.53 -0.20 -3.43
CA VAL A 145 10.33 0.19 -2.03
C VAL A 145 11.36 -0.51 -1.15
N VAL A 146 11.82 -1.70 -1.57
CA VAL A 146 12.67 -2.60 -0.77
C VAL A 146 13.88 -3.04 -1.58
N GLY A 147 15.04 -3.17 -0.93
CA GLY A 147 16.31 -3.62 -1.54
C GLY A 147 17.23 -4.36 -0.57
N HIS A 148 18.21 -5.09 -1.12
CA HIS A 148 19.16 -5.91 -0.35
C HIS A 148 20.26 -5.08 0.33
N LEU A 149 20.54 -5.40 1.60
CA LEU A 149 21.56 -4.75 2.45
C LEU A 149 22.97 -4.81 1.86
N ASP A 150 23.27 -5.84 1.07
CA ASP A 150 24.57 -6.04 0.43
C ASP A 150 24.75 -5.30 -0.89
N ALA A 151 23.73 -4.53 -1.34
CA ALA A 151 23.80 -3.75 -2.58
C ALA A 151 24.92 -2.70 -2.49
N ARG A 152 26.14 -3.12 -2.86
CA ARG A 152 27.38 -2.33 -2.82
C ARG A 152 27.13 -0.97 -3.48
N GLY A 153 27.12 0.09 -2.67
CA GLY A 153 27.09 1.48 -3.14
C GLY A 153 25.74 2.16 -3.35
N CYS A 154 24.59 1.48 -3.16
CA CYS A 154 23.28 2.12 -3.37
C CYS A 154 22.64 2.72 -2.10
N TRP A 155 23.09 2.32 -0.91
CA TRP A 155 22.50 2.75 0.36
C TRP A 155 22.64 4.24 0.63
N ALA A 156 23.85 4.80 0.44
CA ALA A 156 24.10 6.22 0.69
C ALA A 156 23.29 7.12 -0.25
N LYS A 157 23.34 6.80 -1.55
CA LYS A 157 22.60 7.56 -2.57
C LYS A 157 21.09 7.53 -2.36
N TRP A 158 20.55 6.41 -1.87
CA TRP A 158 19.10 6.26 -1.67
C TRP A 158 18.60 6.77 -0.33
N ALA A 159 19.42 6.72 0.73
CA ALA A 159 19.10 7.38 1.99
C ALA A 159 18.92 8.89 1.76
N ASP A 160 19.82 9.52 1.00
CA ASP A 160 19.75 10.94 0.66
C ASP A 160 18.49 11.28 -0.18
N GLU A 161 18.16 10.44 -1.17
CA GLU A 161 16.96 10.62 -2.01
C GLU A 161 15.65 10.42 -1.23
N ALA A 162 15.61 9.44 -0.31
CA ALA A 162 14.46 9.17 0.54
C ALA A 162 14.22 10.26 1.58
N ASP A 163 15.27 10.76 2.22
CA ASP A 163 15.20 11.88 3.16
C ASP A 163 14.77 13.17 2.44
N ALA A 164 15.27 13.42 1.23
CA ALA A 164 14.80 14.54 0.41
C ALA A 164 13.30 14.42 0.09
N ALA A 165 12.83 13.25 -0.34
CA ALA A 165 11.41 13.03 -0.64
C ALA A 165 10.52 13.17 0.61
N MET A 166 10.99 12.73 1.78
CA MET A 166 10.29 12.87 3.06
C MET A 166 10.25 14.30 3.54
N SER A 167 11.34 15.04 3.39
CA SER A 167 11.41 16.48 3.70
C SER A 167 10.41 17.28 2.84
N VAL A 168 10.30 16.97 1.55
CA VAL A 168 9.31 17.59 0.65
C VAL A 168 7.88 17.25 1.09
N ARG A 169 7.58 15.98 1.40
CA ARG A 169 6.24 15.58 1.89
C ARG A 169 5.90 16.24 3.23
N ARG A 170 6.85 16.37 4.15
CA ARG A 170 6.68 17.05 5.44
C ARG A 170 6.34 18.53 5.21
N SER A 171 7.09 19.19 4.34
CA SER A 171 6.85 20.60 3.94
C SER A 171 5.48 20.80 3.27
N GLN A 172 5.07 19.89 2.40
CA GLN A 172 3.74 19.92 1.77
C GLN A 172 2.59 19.65 2.76
N SER A 173 2.82 18.80 3.78
CA SER A 173 1.83 18.54 4.82
C SER A 173 1.64 19.74 5.76
N VAL A 174 2.72 20.42 6.14
CA VAL A 174 2.70 21.64 6.96
C VAL A 174 1.97 22.76 6.23
N THR A 175 2.32 23.01 4.97
CA THR A 175 1.64 24.06 4.17
C THR A 175 0.14 23.78 3.94
N LYS A 176 -0.28 22.51 3.84
CA LYS A 176 -1.70 22.14 3.80
C LYS A 176 -2.40 22.39 5.13
N ALA A 177 -1.75 22.07 6.25
CA ALA A 177 -2.29 22.32 7.60
C ALA A 177 -2.44 23.82 7.87
N ASP A 178 -1.45 24.64 7.49
CA ASP A 178 -1.49 26.10 7.63
C ASP A 178 -2.62 26.72 6.81
N LYS A 179 -2.79 26.27 5.56
CA LYS A 179 -3.90 26.69 4.70
C LYS A 179 -5.27 26.32 5.29
N GLN A 180 -5.40 25.14 5.91
CA GLN A 180 -6.64 24.74 6.58
C GLN A 180 -6.90 25.55 7.85
N ALA A 181 -5.87 25.84 8.64
CA ALA A 181 -5.97 26.67 9.85
C ALA A 181 -6.39 28.11 9.50
N ALA A 182 -5.77 28.71 8.48
CA ALA A 182 -6.13 30.05 8.00
C ALA A 182 -7.58 30.11 7.51
N LYS A 183 -8.04 29.08 6.79
CA LYS A 183 -9.44 28.99 6.34
C LYS A 183 -10.43 28.90 7.52
N ARG A 184 -10.11 28.12 8.55
CA ARG A 184 -10.94 28.01 9.77
C ARG A 184 -11.02 29.33 10.52
N ALA A 185 -9.90 30.03 10.69
CA ALA A 185 -9.85 31.33 11.35
C ALA A 185 -10.66 32.40 10.59
N ALA A 186 -10.60 32.41 9.26
CA ALA A 186 -11.40 33.32 8.44
C ALA A 186 -12.92 33.03 8.55
N GLN A 187 -13.31 31.75 8.59
CA GLN A 187 -14.70 31.35 8.80
C GLN A 187 -15.22 31.74 10.19
N GLN A 188 -14.39 31.63 11.22
CA GLN A 188 -14.75 32.03 12.58
C GLN A 188 -14.97 33.55 12.67
N LYS A 189 -14.05 34.36 12.15
CA LYS A 189 -14.20 35.83 12.10
C LYS A 189 -15.44 36.27 11.33
N SER A 190 -15.78 35.58 10.24
CA SER A 190 -17.00 35.85 9.47
C SER A 190 -18.27 35.55 10.28
N ARG A 191 -18.28 34.42 11.01
CA ARG A 191 -19.38 34.05 11.91
C ARG A 191 -19.56 35.03 13.07
N GLU A 192 -18.47 35.45 13.72
CA GLU A 192 -18.50 36.45 14.80
C GLU A 192 -19.03 37.79 14.29
N LYS A 193 -18.58 38.25 13.12
CA LYS A 193 -19.07 39.50 12.50
C LYS A 193 -20.54 39.42 12.10
N ALA A 194 -21.02 38.26 11.66
CA ALA A 194 -22.43 38.04 11.36
C ALA A 194 -23.30 38.04 12.64
N ALA A 195 -22.82 37.41 13.71
CA ALA A 195 -23.51 37.40 15.02
C ALA A 195 -23.62 38.80 15.62
N LEU A 196 -22.54 39.60 15.55
CA LEU A 196 -22.55 41.01 15.99
C LEU A 196 -23.51 41.88 15.16
N ARG A 197 -23.66 41.62 13.85
CA ARG A 197 -24.63 42.30 12.99
C ARG A 197 -26.07 41.91 13.30
N GLY A 198 -26.33 40.64 13.64
CA GLY A 198 -27.65 40.19 14.08
C GLY A 198 -28.09 40.85 15.38
N LEU A 199 -27.20 40.90 16.38
CA LEU A 199 -27.47 41.56 17.66
C LEU A 199 -27.69 43.08 17.54
N GLY A 200 -26.98 43.73 16.60
CA GLY A 200 -27.19 45.15 16.30
C GLY A 200 -28.50 45.45 15.59
N ALA A 201 -29.04 44.52 14.82
CA ALA A 201 -30.34 44.64 14.16
C ALA A 201 -31.50 44.48 15.18
N ASP A 202 -31.41 43.49 16.08
CA ASP A 202 -32.41 43.28 17.13
C ASP A 202 -32.49 44.47 18.11
N ALA A 203 -31.35 45.10 18.43
CA ALA A 203 -31.30 46.28 19.31
C ALA A 203 -31.92 47.55 18.67
N ALA A 204 -31.93 47.63 17.33
CA ALA A 204 -32.58 48.73 16.61
C ALA A 204 -34.10 48.53 16.52
N GLU A 205 -34.57 47.28 16.45
CA GLU A 205 -36.00 46.95 16.38
C GLU A 205 -36.72 47.15 17.74
N LEU A 206 -36.01 46.97 18.86
CA LEU A 206 -36.53 47.22 20.22
C LEU A 206 -36.64 48.71 20.61
N LYS A 207 -35.99 49.62 19.88
CA LYS A 207 -36.12 51.08 20.09
C LYS A 207 -37.20 51.74 19.23
N GLY A 208 -37.85 50.97 18.35
CA GLY A 208 -38.90 51.45 17.45
C GLY A 208 -40.33 51.06 17.85
N ARG A 209 -40.54 50.52 19.06
CA ARG A 209 -41.87 50.19 19.62
C ARG A 209 -42.19 51.04 20.84
#